data_AF-A0A8S9I2K1-F1
#
_entry.id   AF-A0A8S9I2K1-F1
#
_cell.length_a   1.000
_cell.length_b   1.000
_cell.length_c   1.000
_cell.angle_alpha   90.00
_cell.angle_beta   90.00
_cell.angle_gamma   90.00
#
_symmetry.space_group_name_H-M   'P 1'
#
loop_
_entity.id
_entity.type
_entity.pdbx_description
1 polymer ?
#
loop_
_entity_poly.entity_id
_entity_poly.type
_entity_poly.pdbx_seq_one_letter_code
_entity_poly.pdbx_strand_id
1 'polypeptide(L)'
;MVLLGFFLRIITFTLCLTQLVYGFQSRMLMSNGLALTPQMGWNSWNHFQCNINETLIKQTADAMVSSGLSARGYKFINIDDCWGELKRDSQGNLVAKASTFPSGMKALSDYVHSKGLKLGIYSDAGTFTCSQTMPGSLGHEEQDAKTFASWGIDYLKYDNCFNTGTSPKERYPKMSKALLNSGRSIFFSLCEWGQEDPATWAGDIGNSWRTTGDIQDNWKRFLFFHDVEGYVLESKSLCCTTHPEFGRCIPNLDTGRCNSWCLKGCDSKKGGFCKRVGGGQCHCYC
;
A
#
# COMPACT_ATOMS: atom_id res chain seq x y z
N MET A 1 -66.51 -7.74 -14.10
CA MET A 1 -65.35 -8.49 -13.56
C MET A 1 -64.22 -8.63 -14.59
N VAL A 2 -63.80 -7.55 -15.27
CA VAL A 2 -62.64 -7.58 -16.21
C VAL A 2 -61.67 -6.41 -15.99
N LEU A 3 -61.98 -5.49 -15.06
CA LEU A 3 -61.17 -4.27 -14.82
C LEU A 3 -60.36 -4.27 -13.51
N LEU A 4 -60.48 -5.30 -12.66
CA LEU A 4 -59.62 -5.46 -11.47
C LEU A 4 -58.39 -6.35 -11.70
N GLY A 5 -58.31 -7.08 -12.83
CA GLY A 5 -57.21 -7.99 -13.13
C GLY A 5 -55.97 -7.34 -13.74
N PHE A 6 -56.09 -6.13 -14.29
CA PHE A 6 -54.98 -5.42 -14.94
C PHE A 6 -54.15 -4.56 -13.98
N PHE A 7 -54.74 -4.07 -12.88
CA PHE A 7 -54.02 -3.25 -11.90
C PHE A 7 -53.11 -4.07 -10.97
N LEU A 8 -53.42 -5.34 -10.70
CA LEU A 8 -52.57 -6.20 -9.86
C LEU A 8 -51.31 -6.75 -10.57
N ARG A 9 -51.27 -6.74 -11.91
CA ARG A 9 -50.08 -7.17 -12.67
C ARG A 9 -49.06 -6.07 -12.92
N ILE A 10 -49.44 -4.80 -12.76
CA ILE A 10 -48.50 -3.67 -12.88
C ILE A 10 -47.76 -3.44 -11.54
N ILE A 11 -48.42 -3.66 -10.40
CA ILE A 11 -47.81 -3.47 -9.07
C ILE A 11 -46.77 -4.56 -8.75
N THR A 12 -46.87 -5.76 -9.33
CA THR A 12 -45.88 -6.84 -9.15
C THR A 12 -44.65 -6.70 -10.05
N PHE A 13 -44.70 -5.93 -11.13
CA PHE A 13 -43.52 -5.67 -11.99
C PHE A 13 -42.68 -4.49 -11.50
N THR A 14 -43.28 -3.50 -10.82
CA THR A 14 -42.54 -2.33 -10.30
C THR A 14 -41.75 -2.64 -9.01
N LEU A 15 -42.15 -3.65 -8.25
CA LEU A 15 -41.44 -4.09 -7.03
C LEU A 15 -40.26 -5.03 -7.30
N CYS A 16 -40.12 -5.57 -8.52
CA CYS A 16 -38.98 -6.42 -8.89
C CYS A 16 -37.81 -5.61 -9.50
N LEU A 17 -38.10 -4.42 -10.06
CA LEU A 17 -37.07 -3.53 -10.63
C LEU A 17 -36.37 -2.64 -9.59
N THR A 18 -36.92 -2.47 -8.39
CA THR A 18 -36.25 -1.74 -7.29
C THR A 18 -35.33 -2.61 -6.44
N GLN A 19 -35.40 -3.95 -6.57
CA GLN A 19 -34.47 -4.87 -5.89
C GLN A 19 -33.24 -5.25 -6.73
N LEU A 20 -33.22 -4.92 -8.03
CA LEU A 20 -32.07 -5.19 -8.90
C LEU A 20 -30.99 -4.10 -8.89
N VAL A 21 -31.20 -2.98 -8.18
CA VAL A 21 -30.20 -1.90 -8.03
C VAL A 21 -29.46 -1.99 -6.68
N TYR A 22 -29.81 -2.96 -5.82
CA TYR A 22 -29.19 -3.17 -4.51
C TYR A 22 -28.26 -4.39 -4.46
N GLY A 23 -27.53 -4.66 -5.54
CA GLY A 23 -26.74 -5.88 -5.65
C GLY A 23 -25.47 -5.73 -6.47
N PHE A 24 -24.60 -4.79 -6.09
CA PHE A 24 -23.14 -4.91 -6.05
C PHE A 24 -22.63 -3.55 -5.54
N GLN A 25 -22.77 -3.31 -4.24
CA GLN A 25 -21.86 -2.35 -3.62
C GLN A 25 -20.51 -3.06 -3.58
N SER A 26 -19.68 -2.86 -4.62
CA SER A 26 -18.24 -3.05 -4.52
C SER A 26 -17.74 -2.06 -3.48
N ARG A 27 -17.91 -2.40 -2.20
CA ARG A 27 -17.32 -1.67 -1.09
C ARG A 27 -15.96 -2.27 -0.79
N MET A 28 -15.03 -1.35 -0.53
CA MET A 28 -13.76 -1.53 0.19
C MET A 28 -12.53 -1.60 -0.74
N LEU A 29 -12.44 -0.62 -1.64
CA LEU A 29 -11.20 -0.13 -2.22
C LEU A 29 -11.13 1.37 -1.90
N MET A 30 -9.99 1.88 -1.42
CA MET A 30 -9.74 3.32 -1.43
C MET A 30 -10.02 3.85 -2.84
N SER A 31 -11.09 4.64 -3.01
CA SER A 31 -11.58 5.03 -4.33
C SER A 31 -10.76 6.17 -4.95
N ASN A 32 -9.43 6.02 -4.99
CA ASN A 32 -8.51 6.99 -5.59
C ASN A 32 -8.21 6.69 -7.08
N GLY A 33 -8.80 5.62 -7.63
CA GLY A 33 -8.64 5.23 -9.04
C GLY A 33 -7.30 4.57 -9.38
N LEU A 34 -6.49 4.22 -8.37
CA LEU A 34 -5.19 3.56 -8.52
C LEU A 34 -5.26 2.08 -8.10
N ALA A 35 -4.17 1.34 -8.36
CA ALA A 35 -3.98 -0.04 -7.90
C ALA A 35 -4.99 -1.09 -8.44
N LEU A 36 -5.50 -0.91 -9.66
CA LEU A 36 -6.28 -1.96 -10.36
C LEU A 36 -5.47 -3.25 -10.59
N THR A 37 -4.15 -3.12 -10.63
CA THR A 37 -3.17 -4.21 -10.60
C THR A 37 -2.06 -3.84 -9.61
N PRO A 38 -1.31 -4.82 -9.08
CA PRO A 38 -0.13 -4.55 -8.26
C PRO A 38 0.83 -3.55 -8.92
N GLN A 39 1.44 -2.68 -8.13
CA GLN A 39 2.46 -1.76 -8.59
C GLN A 39 3.68 -2.53 -9.11
N MET A 40 4.29 -1.97 -10.14
CA MET A 40 5.55 -2.48 -10.68
C MET A 40 6.54 -1.34 -10.78
N GLY A 41 7.73 -1.53 -10.23
CA GLY A 41 8.74 -0.49 -10.18
C GLY A 41 10.02 -0.92 -9.50
N TRP A 42 10.77 0.07 -9.04
CA TRP A 42 12.02 -0.07 -8.32
C TRP A 42 11.97 0.80 -7.06
N ASN A 43 12.65 0.36 -6.00
CA ASN A 43 12.84 1.09 -4.76
C ASN A 43 14.33 1.09 -4.36
N SER A 44 14.83 2.20 -3.81
CA SER A 44 16.25 2.36 -3.50
C SER A 44 16.77 1.53 -2.31
N TRP A 45 15.92 1.13 -1.37
CA TRP A 45 16.32 0.65 -0.04
C TRP A 45 17.18 -0.61 -0.05
N ASN A 46 16.74 -1.66 -0.75
CA ASN A 46 17.34 -2.99 -0.65
C ASN A 46 18.82 -3.02 -1.03
N HIS A 47 19.27 -2.12 -1.91
CA HIS A 47 20.66 -2.06 -2.34
C HIS A 47 21.41 -0.84 -1.78
N PHE A 48 20.78 0.34 -1.79
CA PHE A 48 21.47 1.59 -1.51
C PHE A 48 21.28 2.09 -0.06
N GLN A 49 20.26 1.61 0.66
CA GLN A 49 19.87 2.14 1.97
C GLN A 49 19.85 3.70 1.95
N CYS A 50 20.58 4.36 2.86
CA CYS A 50 20.71 5.82 2.90
C CYS A 50 21.72 6.41 1.90
N ASN A 51 22.44 5.59 1.11
CA ASN A 51 23.42 6.09 0.14
C ASN A 51 22.75 6.41 -1.21
N ILE A 52 21.85 7.40 -1.19
CA ILE A 52 21.06 7.82 -2.35
C ILE A 52 21.29 9.30 -2.68
N ASN A 53 21.17 9.65 -3.96
CA ASN A 53 21.23 11.03 -4.45
C ASN A 53 20.45 11.18 -5.77
N GLU A 54 20.23 12.42 -6.19
CA GLU A 54 19.49 12.75 -7.41
C GLU A 54 20.06 12.09 -8.67
N THR A 55 21.39 12.05 -8.80
CA THR A 55 22.06 11.42 -9.95
C THR A 55 21.72 9.94 -10.04
N LEU A 56 21.77 9.21 -8.92
CA LEU A 56 21.38 7.81 -8.85
C LEU A 56 19.92 7.64 -9.31
N ILE A 57 18.99 8.45 -8.80
CA ILE A 57 17.57 8.31 -9.18
C ILE A 57 17.35 8.59 -10.67
N LYS A 58 18.01 9.61 -11.23
CA LYS A 58 17.95 9.93 -12.66
C LYS A 58 18.52 8.78 -13.51
N GLN A 59 19.68 8.23 -13.13
CA GLN A 59 20.30 7.11 -13.82
C GLN A 59 19.45 5.84 -13.75
N THR A 60 18.79 5.57 -12.62
CA THR A 60 17.85 4.46 -12.49
C THR A 60 16.63 4.64 -13.39
N ALA A 61 16.09 5.87 -13.51
CA ALA A 61 15.00 6.17 -14.44
C ALA A 61 15.43 5.94 -15.91
N ASP A 62 16.62 6.38 -16.29
CA ASP A 62 17.20 6.11 -17.62
C ASP A 62 17.41 4.62 -17.87
N ALA A 63 17.93 3.88 -16.88
CA ALA A 63 18.12 2.43 -16.96
C ALA A 63 16.78 1.69 -17.08
N MET A 64 15.75 2.11 -16.36
CA MET A 64 14.41 1.53 -16.43
C MET A 64 13.82 1.61 -17.85
N VAL A 65 14.07 2.72 -18.55
CA VAL A 65 13.65 2.90 -19.95
C VAL A 65 14.54 2.12 -20.90
N SER A 66 15.86 2.34 -20.84
CA SER A 66 16.81 1.77 -21.82
C SER A 66 16.91 0.25 -21.76
N SER A 67 16.69 -0.37 -20.60
CA SER A 67 16.61 -1.84 -20.45
C SER A 67 15.30 -2.44 -21.00
N GLY A 68 14.29 -1.62 -21.31
CA GLY A 68 12.97 -2.07 -21.73
C GLY A 68 12.03 -2.50 -20.58
N LEU A 69 12.47 -2.42 -19.31
CA LEU A 69 11.61 -2.75 -18.16
C LEU A 69 10.38 -1.84 -18.08
N SER A 70 10.53 -0.56 -18.42
CA SER A 70 9.39 0.37 -18.46
C SER A 70 8.31 -0.05 -19.47
N ALA A 71 8.72 -0.64 -20.60
CA ALA A 71 7.81 -1.17 -21.61
C ALA A 71 7.12 -2.47 -21.14
N ARG A 72 7.69 -3.17 -20.15
CA ARG A 72 7.11 -4.35 -19.50
C ARG A 72 6.27 -4.04 -18.26
N GLY A 73 6.03 -2.76 -17.97
CA GLY A 73 5.11 -2.33 -16.91
C GLY A 73 5.77 -1.77 -15.65
N TYR A 74 7.10 -1.80 -15.53
CA TYR A 74 7.79 -1.18 -14.39
C TYR A 74 7.77 0.35 -14.51
N LYS A 75 6.82 1.00 -13.82
CA LYS A 75 6.55 2.45 -13.96
C LYS A 75 7.03 3.29 -12.80
N PHE A 76 7.14 2.73 -11.60
CA PHE A 76 7.48 3.49 -10.40
C PHE A 76 9.00 3.50 -10.15
N ILE A 77 9.54 4.69 -9.91
CA ILE A 77 10.88 4.91 -9.34
C ILE A 77 10.65 5.47 -7.93
N ASN A 78 10.77 4.61 -6.92
CA ASN A 78 10.46 4.96 -5.54
C ASN A 78 11.74 5.29 -4.76
N ILE A 79 11.78 6.49 -4.20
CA ILE A 79 12.82 6.93 -3.27
C ILE A 79 12.40 6.46 -1.88
N ASP A 80 13.27 5.71 -1.21
CA ASP A 80 13.05 5.29 0.18
C ASP A 80 13.58 6.33 1.18
N ASP A 81 13.88 5.93 2.42
CA ASP A 81 14.36 6.81 3.48
C ASP A 81 15.61 7.66 3.09
N CYS A 82 15.93 8.67 3.90
CA CYS A 82 17.16 9.47 3.85
C CYS A 82 17.26 10.50 2.70
N TRP A 83 16.13 10.89 2.08
CA TRP A 83 16.10 11.90 1.01
C TRP A 83 15.98 13.36 1.50
N GLY A 84 15.45 13.56 2.71
CA GLY A 84 15.15 14.88 3.28
C GLY A 84 16.23 15.45 4.20
N GLU A 85 16.15 16.74 4.47
CA GLU A 85 16.92 17.39 5.54
C GLU A 85 16.45 16.90 6.92
N LEU A 86 17.36 16.95 7.90
CA LEU A 86 17.06 16.54 9.29
C LEU A 86 15.98 17.42 9.95
N LYS A 87 15.81 18.65 9.46
CA LYS A 87 14.85 19.62 9.97
C LYS A 87 13.94 20.09 8.86
N ARG A 88 12.67 20.31 9.23
CA ARG A 88 11.70 21.06 8.42
C ARG A 88 12.16 22.51 8.26
N ASP A 89 11.67 23.19 7.22
CA ASP A 89 11.87 24.63 7.06
C ASP A 89 11.12 25.45 8.14
N SER A 90 11.27 26.77 8.10
CA SER A 90 10.60 27.69 9.05
C SER A 90 9.06 27.66 8.98
N GLN A 91 8.49 27.12 7.90
CA GLN A 91 7.07 26.99 7.66
C GLN A 91 6.58 25.57 8.03
N GLY A 92 7.47 24.69 8.48
CA GLY A 92 7.15 23.32 8.85
C GLY A 92 7.11 22.34 7.68
N ASN A 93 7.57 22.70 6.48
CA ASN A 93 7.57 21.77 5.35
C ASN A 93 8.78 20.84 5.39
N LEU A 94 8.61 19.63 4.86
CA LEU A 94 9.73 18.76 4.51
C LEU A 94 10.59 19.41 3.42
N VAL A 95 11.91 19.26 3.53
CA VAL A 95 12.88 19.86 2.61
C VAL A 95 13.76 18.75 2.04
N ALA A 96 13.96 18.74 0.72
CA ALA A 96 14.90 17.83 0.09
C ALA A 96 16.33 18.13 0.55
N LYS A 97 17.14 17.10 0.82
CA LYS A 97 18.50 17.28 1.30
C LYS A 97 19.39 17.92 0.23
N ALA A 98 19.77 19.19 0.39
CA ALA A 98 20.40 19.97 -0.68
C ALA A 98 21.73 19.37 -1.17
N SER A 99 22.46 18.67 -0.29
CA SER A 99 23.73 18.01 -0.61
C SER A 99 23.59 16.77 -1.50
N THR A 100 22.41 16.15 -1.57
CA THR A 100 22.16 14.91 -2.34
C THR A 100 21.06 15.08 -3.38
N PHE A 101 20.13 16.01 -3.16
CA PHE A 101 19.02 16.36 -4.05
C PHE A 101 18.99 17.87 -4.33
N PRO A 102 20.05 18.42 -4.96
CA PRO A 102 20.23 19.87 -5.10
C PRO A 102 19.16 20.55 -5.95
N SER A 103 18.49 19.84 -6.87
CA SER A 103 17.42 20.43 -7.69
C SER A 103 16.04 20.37 -7.00
N GLY A 104 15.93 19.68 -5.87
CA GLY A 104 14.68 19.44 -5.16
C GLY A 104 13.77 18.39 -5.80
N MET A 105 12.77 17.95 -5.02
CA MET A 105 11.90 16.83 -5.42
C MET A 105 11.02 17.13 -6.63
N LYS A 106 10.56 18.38 -6.79
CA LYS A 106 9.76 18.77 -7.96
C LYS A 106 10.52 18.56 -9.27
N ALA A 107 11.76 19.05 -9.35
CA ALA A 107 12.57 18.94 -10.56
C ALA A 107 12.93 17.47 -10.86
N LEU A 108 13.16 16.66 -9.82
CA LEU A 108 13.37 15.22 -9.97
C LEU A 108 12.10 14.51 -10.48
N SER A 109 10.94 14.88 -9.95
CA SER A 109 9.64 14.35 -10.42
C SER A 109 9.39 14.70 -11.88
N ASP A 110 9.58 15.97 -12.26
CA ASP A 110 9.45 16.44 -13.64
C ASP A 110 10.39 15.65 -14.59
N TYR A 111 11.63 15.38 -14.15
CA TYR A 111 12.56 14.55 -14.91
C TYR A 111 12.05 13.12 -15.07
N VAL A 112 11.62 12.45 -13.99
CA VAL A 112 11.09 11.08 -14.04
C VAL A 112 9.84 11.00 -14.92
N HIS A 113 8.94 11.98 -14.83
CA HIS A 113 7.76 12.09 -15.69
C HIS A 113 8.12 12.27 -17.16
N SER A 114 9.18 13.02 -17.49
CA SER A 114 9.66 13.18 -18.86
C SER A 114 10.11 11.85 -19.51
N LYS A 115 10.40 10.84 -18.69
CA LYS A 115 10.74 9.47 -19.13
C LYS A 115 9.51 8.56 -19.25
N GLY A 116 8.30 9.07 -19.04
CA GLY A 116 7.07 8.29 -19.00
C GLY A 116 6.96 7.36 -17.76
N LEU A 117 7.69 7.70 -16.70
CA LEU A 117 7.71 6.99 -15.42
C LEU A 117 6.99 7.82 -14.35
N LYS A 118 6.84 7.24 -13.15
CA LYS A 118 6.19 7.83 -11.97
C LYS A 118 7.18 7.88 -10.82
N LEU A 119 7.17 8.95 -10.04
CA LEU A 119 8.08 9.11 -8.89
C LEU A 119 7.36 8.80 -7.58
N GLY A 120 7.94 7.91 -6.80
CA GLY A 120 7.52 7.66 -5.42
C GLY A 120 8.47 8.27 -4.40
N ILE A 121 7.91 8.57 -3.23
CA ILE A 121 8.64 9.09 -2.08
C ILE A 121 8.31 8.28 -0.82
N TYR A 122 9.08 8.52 0.23
CA TYR A 122 8.94 7.88 1.52
C TYR A 122 8.70 8.91 2.62
N SER A 123 7.87 8.54 3.58
CA SER A 123 7.78 9.19 4.88
C SER A 123 7.40 8.16 5.95
N ASP A 124 7.20 8.60 7.18
CA ASP A 124 6.86 7.77 8.33
C ASP A 124 5.61 8.29 9.04
N ALA A 125 4.75 7.38 9.47
CA ALA A 125 3.64 7.64 10.39
C ALA A 125 4.15 7.82 11.85
N GLY A 126 5.24 8.57 12.01
CA GLY A 126 5.97 8.83 13.24
C GLY A 126 6.61 10.21 13.23
N THR A 127 7.28 10.58 14.33
CA THR A 127 7.94 11.90 14.44
C THR A 127 9.25 11.97 13.66
N PHE A 128 9.92 10.84 13.48
CA PHE A 128 11.10 10.65 12.65
C PHE A 128 10.91 9.44 11.76
N THR A 129 11.65 9.41 10.66
CA THR A 129 11.80 8.21 9.82
C THR A 129 12.61 7.13 10.54
N CYS A 130 12.49 5.88 10.10
CA CYS A 130 13.25 4.76 10.67
C CYS A 130 14.77 4.98 10.71
N SER A 131 15.34 5.66 9.70
CA SER A 131 16.76 6.04 9.68
C SER A 131 17.13 7.15 10.67
N GLN A 132 16.14 7.89 11.20
CA GLN A 132 16.31 9.11 12.00
C GLN A 132 17.05 10.25 11.30
N THR A 133 17.23 10.16 9.98
CA THR A 133 17.97 11.17 9.22
C THR A 133 17.09 12.32 8.72
N MET A 134 15.77 12.14 8.77
CA MET A 134 14.78 13.15 8.39
C MET A 134 13.48 13.01 9.20
N PRO A 135 12.66 14.08 9.33
CA PRO A 135 11.38 14.04 10.02
C PRO A 135 10.40 13.06 9.40
N GLY A 136 9.57 12.43 10.23
CA GLY A 136 8.34 11.76 9.77
C GLY A 136 7.20 12.77 9.62
N SER A 137 6.01 12.28 9.26
CA SER A 137 4.83 13.11 8.96
C SER A 137 3.75 13.07 10.04
N LEU A 138 3.97 12.42 11.19
CA LEU A 138 2.97 12.38 12.25
C LEU A 138 2.63 13.80 12.74
N GLY A 139 1.35 14.19 12.64
CA GLY A 139 0.88 15.54 12.97
C GLY A 139 1.08 16.59 11.87
N HIS A 140 1.70 16.22 10.75
CA HIS A 140 1.92 17.09 9.58
C HIS A 140 1.28 16.52 8.30
N GLU A 141 0.35 15.57 8.43
CA GLU A 141 -0.15 14.76 7.31
C GLU A 141 -0.75 15.62 6.19
N GLU A 142 -1.59 16.60 6.52
CA GLU A 142 -2.21 17.50 5.53
C GLU A 142 -1.19 18.40 4.82
N GLN A 143 -0.19 18.90 5.55
CA GLN A 143 0.86 19.75 5.01
C GLN A 143 1.78 18.96 4.09
N ASP A 144 2.19 17.77 4.52
CA ASP A 144 3.10 16.91 3.77
C ASP A 144 2.42 16.33 2.53
N ALA A 145 1.15 15.91 2.63
CA ALA A 145 0.39 15.45 1.46
C ALA A 145 0.27 16.55 0.38
N LYS A 146 0.01 17.79 0.77
CA LYS A 146 0.01 18.95 -0.15
C LYS A 146 1.40 19.20 -0.74
N THR A 147 2.44 19.05 0.07
CA THR A 147 3.84 19.19 -0.39
C THR A 147 4.17 18.13 -1.44
N PHE A 148 3.87 16.85 -1.18
CA PHE A 148 4.06 15.75 -2.13
C PHE A 148 3.27 15.97 -3.42
N ALA A 149 2.00 16.38 -3.32
CA ALA A 149 1.19 16.71 -4.49
C ALA A 149 1.78 17.87 -5.30
N SER A 150 2.27 18.92 -4.63
CA SER A 150 2.89 20.08 -5.28
C SER A 150 4.20 19.72 -6.01
N TRP A 151 4.93 18.73 -5.50
CA TRP A 151 6.12 18.18 -6.15
C TRP A 151 5.79 17.16 -7.26
N GLY A 152 4.52 16.82 -7.46
CA GLY A 152 4.10 15.86 -8.47
C GLY A 152 4.38 14.40 -8.10
N ILE A 153 4.54 14.07 -6.82
CA ILE A 153 4.74 12.68 -6.38
C ILE A 153 3.55 11.80 -6.78
N ASP A 154 3.80 10.55 -7.18
CA ASP A 154 2.79 9.58 -7.61
C ASP A 154 2.55 8.45 -6.61
N TYR A 155 3.48 8.25 -5.67
CA TYR A 155 3.48 7.13 -4.73
C TYR A 155 4.06 7.57 -3.38
N LEU A 156 3.45 7.16 -2.28
CA LEU A 156 3.97 7.32 -0.93
C LEU A 156 4.10 5.95 -0.26
N LYS A 157 5.34 5.55 0.09
CA LYS A 157 5.60 4.54 1.12
C LYS A 157 5.54 5.23 2.48
N TYR A 158 4.78 4.69 3.41
CA TYR A 158 4.53 5.32 4.71
C TYR A 158 4.84 4.35 5.84
N ASP A 159 5.95 4.58 6.53
CA ASP A 159 6.54 3.68 7.53
C ASP A 159 5.95 3.86 8.94
N ASN A 160 6.50 3.16 9.93
CA ASN A 160 5.87 2.99 11.24
C ASN A 160 6.81 3.17 12.44
N CYS A 161 8.01 3.75 12.26
CA CYS A 161 8.92 4.05 13.35
C CYS A 161 8.46 5.28 14.15
N PHE A 162 9.06 5.54 15.32
CA PHE A 162 8.83 6.76 16.13
C PHE A 162 7.36 7.18 16.31
N ASN A 163 6.47 6.21 16.40
CA ASN A 163 5.01 6.36 16.27
C ASN A 163 4.28 6.76 17.56
N THR A 164 5.03 7.22 18.57
CA THR A 164 4.54 7.63 19.90
C THR A 164 3.72 6.57 20.64
N GLY A 165 3.78 5.30 20.24
CA GLY A 165 2.96 4.21 20.80
C GLY A 165 1.50 4.22 20.34
N THR A 166 1.16 5.05 19.35
CA THR A 166 -0.21 5.17 18.81
C THR A 166 -0.46 4.08 17.77
N SER A 167 -1.67 3.50 17.76
CA SER A 167 -2.03 2.41 16.83
C SER A 167 -1.91 2.86 15.36
N PRO A 168 -1.42 1.99 14.45
CA PRO A 168 -1.47 2.26 13.01
C PRO A 168 -2.91 2.48 12.51
N LYS A 169 -3.92 1.86 13.14
CA LYS A 169 -5.34 2.08 12.80
C LYS A 169 -5.82 3.51 13.09
N GLU A 170 -5.10 4.28 13.89
CA GLU A 170 -5.40 5.68 14.17
C GLU A 170 -4.56 6.64 13.31
N ARG A 171 -3.29 6.30 13.05
CA ARG A 171 -2.36 7.18 12.33
C ARG A 171 -2.53 7.11 10.82
N TYR A 172 -2.58 5.92 10.24
CA TYR A 172 -2.62 5.75 8.79
C TYR A 172 -3.87 6.34 8.11
N PRO A 173 -5.09 6.29 8.72
CA PRO A 173 -6.26 6.96 8.14
C PRO A 173 -6.10 8.48 7.99
N LYS A 174 -5.29 9.13 8.85
CA LYS A 174 -5.03 10.58 8.75
C LYS A 174 -4.26 10.90 7.47
N MET A 175 -3.20 10.16 7.18
CA MET A 175 -2.45 10.32 5.93
C MET A 175 -3.28 9.92 4.71
N SER A 176 -4.05 8.82 4.78
CA SER A 176 -4.99 8.43 3.72
C SER A 176 -5.92 9.58 3.32
N LYS A 177 -6.59 10.19 4.32
CA LYS A 177 -7.47 11.35 4.11
C LYS A 177 -6.71 12.56 3.56
N ALA A 178 -5.51 12.83 4.07
CA ALA A 178 -4.68 13.93 3.60
C ALA A 178 -4.29 13.77 2.11
N LEU A 179 -3.93 12.56 1.68
CA LEU A 179 -3.61 12.25 0.28
C LEU A 179 -4.82 12.43 -0.63
N LEU A 180 -6.01 11.94 -0.22
CA LEU A 180 -7.25 12.13 -0.97
C LEU A 180 -7.60 13.62 -1.16
N ASN A 181 -7.28 14.45 -0.17
CA ASN A 181 -7.55 15.88 -0.18
C ASN A 181 -6.39 16.73 -0.74
N SER A 182 -5.30 16.11 -1.18
CA SER A 182 -4.09 16.81 -1.64
C SER A 182 -4.25 17.47 -3.02
N GLY A 183 -5.28 17.07 -3.78
CA GLY A 183 -5.50 17.52 -5.16
C GLY A 183 -4.74 16.69 -6.22
N ARG A 184 -4.02 15.64 -5.81
CA ARG A 184 -3.36 14.69 -6.71
C ARG A 184 -3.61 13.26 -6.24
N SER A 185 -3.94 12.34 -7.16
CA SER A 185 -3.99 10.91 -6.83
C SER A 185 -2.58 10.39 -6.59
N ILE A 186 -2.30 9.99 -5.35
CA ILE A 186 -1.02 9.41 -4.90
C ILE A 186 -1.30 7.99 -4.44
N PHE A 187 -0.54 7.02 -4.96
CA PHE A 187 -0.59 5.63 -4.53
C PHE A 187 -0.14 5.55 -3.06
N PHE A 188 -0.91 4.94 -2.18
CA PHE A 188 -0.61 4.87 -0.76
C PHE A 188 -0.23 3.45 -0.32
N SER A 189 1.04 3.27 0.04
CA SER A 189 1.62 2.00 0.49
C SER A 189 1.95 2.05 1.98
N LEU A 190 1.23 1.25 2.76
CA LEU A 190 1.42 1.16 4.20
C LEU A 190 2.60 0.25 4.53
N CYS A 191 3.44 0.69 5.46
CA CYS A 191 4.65 -0.03 5.90
C CYS A 191 4.67 -0.10 7.43
N GLU A 192 3.70 -0.81 7.97
CA GLU A 192 3.49 -1.12 9.39
C GLU A 192 3.96 -2.53 9.78
N TRP A 193 4.67 -3.21 8.88
CA TRP A 193 5.25 -4.54 9.04
C TRP A 193 4.23 -5.63 9.40
N GLY A 194 2.98 -5.43 9.00
CA GLY A 194 1.87 -6.30 9.36
C GLY A 194 1.47 -6.23 10.84
N GLN A 195 1.77 -5.12 11.53
CA GLN A 195 1.30 -4.84 12.88
C GLN A 195 -0.21 -4.60 12.88
N GLU A 196 -0.92 -5.26 13.82
CA GLU A 196 -2.39 -5.20 13.93
C GLU A 196 -3.15 -5.60 12.64
N ASP A 197 -2.57 -6.49 11.85
CA ASP A 197 -3.25 -7.25 10.79
C ASP A 197 -3.88 -6.38 9.70
N PRO A 198 -3.03 -5.63 8.95
CA PRO A 198 -3.48 -4.65 7.96
C PRO A 198 -4.38 -5.23 6.88
N ALA A 199 -4.28 -6.52 6.54
CA ALA A 199 -5.21 -7.13 5.60
C ALA A 199 -6.70 -7.05 6.04
N THR A 200 -6.98 -6.83 7.32
CA THR A 200 -8.34 -6.66 7.83
C THR A 200 -8.89 -5.22 7.74
N TRP A 201 -8.05 -4.21 7.47
CA TRP A 201 -8.47 -2.79 7.54
C TRP A 201 -7.76 -1.84 6.55
N ALA A 202 -6.55 -2.15 6.11
CA ALA A 202 -5.74 -1.27 5.27
C ALA A 202 -6.32 -1.08 3.86
N GLY A 203 -7.10 -2.04 3.34
CA GLY A 203 -7.74 -1.95 2.02
C GLY A 203 -8.75 -0.80 1.88
N ASP A 204 -9.30 -0.33 3.00
CA ASP A 204 -10.21 0.82 3.01
C ASP A 204 -9.50 2.16 2.91
N ILE A 205 -8.22 2.20 3.26
CA ILE A 205 -7.49 3.46 3.44
C ILE A 205 -6.24 3.56 2.57
N GLY A 206 -5.80 2.49 1.93
CA GLY A 206 -4.60 2.46 1.11
C GLY A 206 -4.69 1.50 -0.06
N ASN A 207 -3.63 1.50 -0.87
CA ASN A 207 -3.54 0.70 -2.07
C ASN A 207 -2.75 -0.61 -1.85
N SER A 208 -1.80 -0.61 -0.91
CA SER A 208 -1.07 -1.80 -0.48
C SER A 208 -0.61 -1.68 0.97
N TRP A 209 -0.24 -2.80 1.58
CA TRP A 209 0.32 -2.84 2.93
C TRP A 209 1.39 -3.92 3.07
N ARG A 210 2.45 -3.64 3.83
CA ARG A 210 3.46 -4.65 4.18
C ARG A 210 2.83 -5.67 5.12
N THR A 211 3.04 -6.95 4.87
CA THR A 211 2.49 -8.01 5.73
C THR A 211 3.50 -8.54 6.75
N THR A 212 4.77 -8.17 6.61
CA THR A 212 5.87 -8.64 7.44
C THR A 212 6.92 -7.57 7.71
N GLY A 213 7.86 -7.86 8.63
CA GLY A 213 9.07 -7.06 8.77
C GLY A 213 9.98 -7.13 7.54
N ASP A 214 11.06 -6.37 7.57
CA ASP A 214 11.95 -6.14 6.41
C ASP A 214 12.58 -7.41 5.85
N ILE A 215 12.65 -7.51 4.53
CA ILE A 215 13.46 -8.52 3.86
C ILE A 215 14.96 -8.20 4.05
N GLN A 216 15.81 -9.19 3.85
CA GLN A 216 17.26 -9.09 3.89
C GLN A 216 17.82 -10.01 2.83
N ASP A 217 18.98 -9.67 2.27
CA ASP A 217 19.65 -10.48 1.25
C ASP A 217 20.35 -11.70 1.88
N ASN A 218 19.53 -12.62 2.40
CA ASN A 218 19.96 -13.93 2.84
C ASN A 218 18.83 -14.96 2.68
N TRP A 219 19.23 -16.20 2.43
CA TRP A 219 18.32 -17.30 2.13
C TRP A 219 17.27 -17.55 3.22
N LYS A 220 17.66 -17.38 4.50
CA LYS A 220 16.73 -17.54 5.63
C LYS A 220 15.63 -16.49 5.55
N ARG A 221 15.99 -15.21 5.36
CA ARG A 221 14.99 -14.15 5.28
C ARG A 221 14.11 -14.30 4.04
N PHE A 222 14.67 -14.68 2.90
CA PHE A 222 13.90 -14.99 1.70
C PHE A 222 12.83 -16.08 1.93
N LEU A 223 13.16 -17.18 2.63
CA LEU A 223 12.21 -18.27 2.90
C LEU A 223 11.11 -17.90 3.90
N PHE A 224 11.40 -17.03 4.87
CA PHE A 224 10.45 -16.65 5.93
C PHE A 224 9.68 -15.37 5.64
N PHE A 225 10.23 -14.50 4.80
CA PHE A 225 9.78 -13.15 4.53
C PHE A 225 10.09 -12.82 3.07
N HIS A 226 9.20 -13.22 2.17
CA HIS A 226 9.10 -12.49 0.91
C HIS A 226 8.62 -11.08 1.25
N ASP A 227 9.06 -10.06 0.52
CA ASP A 227 8.55 -8.69 0.71
C ASP A 227 7.11 -8.65 0.18
N VAL A 228 6.20 -9.23 0.96
CA VAL A 228 4.82 -9.42 0.56
C VAL A 228 4.07 -8.17 0.94
N GLU A 229 3.92 -7.33 -0.07
CA GLU A 229 2.86 -6.33 -0.08
C GLU A 229 1.54 -7.04 -0.34
N GLY A 230 0.60 -6.91 0.59
CA GLY A 230 -0.78 -7.27 0.36
C GLY A 230 -1.43 -6.24 -0.55
N TYR A 231 -2.25 -6.71 -1.48
CA TYR A 231 -3.01 -5.88 -2.41
C TYR A 231 -4.48 -6.23 -2.32
N VAL A 232 -5.35 -5.25 -2.54
CA VAL A 232 -6.79 -5.52 -2.60
C VAL A 232 -7.11 -6.19 -3.94
N LEU A 233 -7.22 -7.52 -3.95
CA LEU A 233 -7.71 -8.31 -5.08
C LEU A 233 -9.09 -8.88 -4.76
N GLU A 234 -10.13 -8.04 -4.62
CA GLU A 234 -11.57 -8.41 -4.48
C GLU A 234 -11.97 -9.52 -3.47
N SER A 235 -11.06 -10.20 -2.78
CA SER A 235 -11.37 -11.35 -1.94
C SER A 235 -10.87 -11.11 -0.52
N LYS A 236 -11.84 -10.98 0.37
CA LYS A 236 -11.71 -10.97 1.83
C LYS A 236 -10.64 -11.96 2.26
N SER A 237 -9.64 -11.48 2.99
CA SER A 237 -8.71 -12.38 3.65
C SER A 237 -9.48 -13.25 4.67
N LEU A 238 -9.38 -14.56 4.53
CA LEU A 238 -10.14 -15.50 5.35
C LEU A 238 -9.39 -15.74 6.66
N CYS A 239 -10.03 -15.44 7.79
CA CYS A 239 -9.57 -15.91 9.10
C CYS A 239 -9.65 -17.45 9.13
N CYS A 240 -8.51 -18.13 9.32
CA CYS A 240 -8.45 -19.59 9.40
C CYS A 240 -8.94 -20.06 10.78
N THR A 241 -10.24 -19.97 11.06
CA THR A 241 -10.79 -20.47 12.34
C THR A 241 -11.06 -21.97 12.28
N THR A 242 -11.62 -22.53 11.18
CA THR A 242 -11.77 -23.99 10.95
C THR A 242 -11.99 -24.29 9.47
N HIS A 243 -11.20 -25.19 8.86
CA HIS A 243 -11.45 -25.69 7.49
C HIS A 243 -12.34 -26.95 7.51
N PRO A 244 -13.30 -27.12 6.57
CA PRO A 244 -14.14 -28.32 6.51
C PRO A 244 -13.37 -29.64 6.34
N GLU A 245 -12.24 -29.64 5.62
CA GLU A 245 -11.42 -30.84 5.36
C GLU A 245 -10.25 -31.00 6.35
N PHE A 246 -9.67 -29.88 6.82
CA PHE A 246 -8.39 -29.88 7.58
C PHE A 246 -8.54 -29.48 9.06
N GLY A 247 -9.75 -29.13 9.50
CA GLY A 247 -10.03 -28.69 10.86
C GLY A 247 -9.34 -27.36 11.23
N ARG A 248 -9.14 -27.14 12.54
CA ARG A 248 -8.42 -25.98 13.07
C ARG A 248 -6.91 -26.16 12.86
N CYS A 249 -6.26 -25.16 12.29
CA CYS A 249 -4.81 -25.19 12.09
C CYS A 249 -4.07 -24.56 13.28
N ILE A 250 -2.97 -25.18 13.73
CA ILE A 250 -2.13 -24.66 14.81
C ILE A 250 -0.83 -24.12 14.19
N PRO A 251 -0.57 -22.79 14.24
CA PRO A 251 0.67 -22.21 13.73
C PRO A 251 1.91 -22.88 14.34
N ASN A 252 2.96 -23.06 13.53
CA ASN A 252 4.26 -23.67 13.88
C ASN A 252 4.27 -25.18 14.13
N LEU A 253 3.12 -25.79 14.44
CA LEU A 253 2.99 -27.25 14.51
C LEU A 253 2.61 -27.86 13.17
N ASP A 254 1.85 -27.13 12.35
CA ASP A 254 1.38 -27.62 11.05
C ASP A 254 1.46 -26.57 9.93
N THR A 255 2.63 -25.94 9.80
CA THR A 255 2.90 -24.88 8.81
C THR A 255 2.60 -25.33 7.37
N GLY A 256 2.90 -26.59 7.04
CA GLY A 256 2.60 -27.18 5.74
C GLY A 256 1.11 -27.23 5.45
N ARG A 257 0.29 -27.69 6.40
CA ARG A 257 -1.17 -27.71 6.25
C ARG A 257 -1.78 -26.32 6.23
N CYS A 258 -1.28 -25.39 7.05
CA CYS A 258 -1.71 -23.98 7.03
C CYS A 258 -1.50 -23.34 5.66
N ASN A 259 -0.31 -23.50 5.07
CA ASN A 259 0.02 -22.92 3.77
C ASN A 259 -0.75 -23.62 2.64
N SER A 260 -0.87 -24.95 2.67
CA SER A 260 -1.70 -25.68 1.70
C SER A 260 -3.18 -25.29 1.80
N TRP A 261 -3.65 -24.91 2.99
CA TRP A 261 -5.00 -24.38 3.19
C TRP A 261 -5.19 -23.03 2.52
N CYS A 262 -4.31 -22.07 2.81
CA CYS A 262 -4.35 -20.75 2.16
C CYS A 262 -4.27 -20.88 0.64
N LEU A 263 -3.37 -21.72 0.12
CA LEU A 263 -3.23 -21.97 -1.32
C LEU A 263 -4.50 -22.51 -1.99
N LYS A 264 -5.28 -23.35 -1.28
CA LYS A 264 -6.54 -23.91 -1.80
C LYS A 264 -7.72 -22.96 -1.64
N GLY A 265 -7.73 -22.14 -0.59
CA GLY A 265 -8.82 -21.20 -0.27
C GLY A 265 -8.72 -19.85 -0.99
N CYS A 266 -7.55 -19.49 -1.53
CA CYS A 266 -7.40 -18.32 -2.39
C CYS A 266 -7.95 -18.66 -3.79
N ASP A 267 -9.12 -18.10 -4.13
CA ASP A 267 -9.84 -18.34 -5.40
C ASP A 267 -9.01 -18.09 -6.67
N SER A 268 -7.85 -17.44 -6.55
CA SER A 268 -7.03 -16.99 -7.68
C SER A 268 -5.75 -17.81 -7.95
N LYS A 269 -5.47 -18.92 -7.25
CA LYS A 269 -4.20 -19.71 -7.38
C LYS A 269 -2.91 -18.88 -7.20
N LYS A 270 -3.02 -17.64 -6.72
CA LYS A 270 -1.89 -16.81 -6.34
C LYS A 270 -1.49 -17.21 -4.93
N GLY A 271 -0.21 -17.51 -4.75
CA GLY A 271 0.31 -18.15 -3.54
C GLY A 271 -0.21 -17.50 -2.26
N GLY A 272 -0.63 -18.32 -1.29
CA GLY A 272 -1.09 -17.83 0.00
C GLY A 272 -0.23 -18.33 1.13
N PHE A 273 0.06 -17.45 2.10
CA PHE A 273 0.79 -17.83 3.32
C PHE A 273 -0.02 -17.48 4.56
N CYS A 274 0.15 -18.29 5.61
CA CYS A 274 -0.56 -18.14 6.87
C CYS A 274 0.29 -17.36 7.87
N LYS A 275 -0.18 -16.20 8.35
CA LYS A 275 0.44 -15.49 9.49
C LYS A 275 -0.33 -15.74 10.78
N ARG A 276 0.41 -15.90 11.89
CA ARG A 276 -0.19 -15.90 13.23
C ARG A 276 -0.57 -14.47 13.61
N VAL A 277 -1.82 -14.33 14.02
CA VAL A 277 -2.40 -13.13 14.59
C VAL A 277 -2.36 -13.25 16.13
N GLY A 278 -2.30 -12.13 16.85
CA GLY A 278 -2.46 -12.12 18.31
C GLY A 278 -3.70 -12.92 18.75
N GLY A 279 -3.64 -13.62 19.89
CA GLY A 279 -4.77 -14.42 20.38
C GLY A 279 -4.97 -15.80 19.72
N GLY A 280 -3.99 -16.28 18.94
CA GLY A 280 -4.01 -17.65 18.39
C GLY A 280 -4.88 -17.80 17.14
N GLN A 281 -5.20 -16.69 16.47
CA GLN A 281 -5.86 -16.69 15.18
C GLN A 281 -4.82 -16.82 14.05
N CYS A 282 -5.28 -17.29 12.90
CA CYS A 282 -4.49 -17.48 11.69
C CYS A 282 -5.14 -16.68 10.57
N HIS A 283 -4.34 -16.10 9.69
CA HIS A 283 -4.83 -15.29 8.59
C HIS A 283 -4.19 -15.73 7.28
N CYS A 284 -5.02 -16.03 6.27
CA CYS A 284 -4.54 -16.29 4.92
C CYS A 284 -4.43 -15.00 4.14
N TYR A 285 -3.22 -14.74 3.67
CA TYR A 285 -2.94 -13.69 2.71
C TYR A 285 -3.06 -14.32 1.32
N CYS A 286 -4.07 -13.88 0.58
CA CYS A 286 -4.21 -14.01 -0.87
C CYS A 286 -3.92 -12.61 -1.44
#